data_AF-A0A257KXQ2-F1
#
_entry.id   AF-A0A257KXQ2-F1
#
_cell.length_a   1.000
_cell.length_b   1.000
_cell.length_c   1.000
_cell.angle_alpha   90.00
_cell.angle_beta   90.00
_cell.angle_gamma   90.00
#
_symmetry.space_group_name_H-M   'P 1'
#
loop_
_entity.id
_entity.type
_entity.pdbx_description
1 polymer ?
#
loop_
_entity_poly.entity_id
_entity_poly.type
_entity_poly.pdbx_seq_one_letter_code
_entity_poly.pdbx_strand_id
1 'polypeptide(L)'
;MVALASASRAAQRLLVHGWADLARLAATRRPMNRTRWVSVMLDRFGLVIPRLAGSGTDIRVEALRSLAALQIGLDLLALKEFSAHDNTPDGPEIPLLFPMLSRAFRWFARGNKELKPDDARALLRAIDSALCAENGEPTTRQKRQLALIGLRRTLFPNAHAFSSGEVVR
;
A
#
# COMPACT_ATOMS: atom_id res chain seq x y z
N MET A 1 29.09 -8.50 19.10
CA MET A 1 28.45 -9.01 17.87
C MET A 1 26.98 -9.42 18.03
N VAL A 2 26.52 -9.93 19.18
CA VAL A 2 25.12 -10.39 19.39
C VAL A 2 24.08 -9.24 19.44
N ALA A 3 24.44 -8.06 19.96
CA ALA A 3 23.53 -6.91 20.08
C ALA A 3 23.16 -6.24 18.73
N LEU A 4 24.02 -6.35 17.72
CA LEU A 4 23.80 -5.80 16.37
C LEU A 4 22.80 -6.66 15.58
N ALA A 5 22.92 -7.98 15.72
CA ALA A 5 22.02 -8.94 15.10
C ALA A 5 20.60 -8.89 15.70
N SER A 6 20.45 -8.59 17.00
CA SER A 6 19.15 -8.41 17.63
C SER A 6 18.47 -7.08 17.24
N ALA A 7 19.24 -6.00 17.10
CA ALA A 7 18.75 -4.72 16.60
C ALA A 7 18.25 -4.79 15.15
N SER A 8 18.99 -5.48 14.26
CA SER A 8 18.57 -5.74 12.87
C SER A 8 17.26 -6.52 12.81
N ARG A 9 17.10 -7.59 13.60
CA ARG A 9 15.84 -8.36 13.68
C ARG A 9 14.68 -7.54 14.24
N ALA A 10 14.91 -6.69 15.24
CA ALA A 10 13.87 -5.84 15.80
C ALA A 10 13.35 -4.82 14.76
N ALA A 11 14.26 -4.19 14.01
CA ALA A 11 13.89 -3.32 12.89
C ALA A 11 13.12 -4.09 11.81
N GLN A 12 13.60 -5.27 11.41
CA GLN A 12 12.92 -6.10 10.42
C GLN A 12 11.51 -6.53 10.87
N ARG A 13 11.31 -6.81 12.16
CA ARG A 13 9.98 -7.08 12.73
C ARG A 13 9.06 -5.88 12.65
N LEU A 14 9.54 -4.67 12.97
CA LEU A 14 8.77 -3.44 12.84
C LEU A 14 8.29 -3.20 11.39
N LEU A 15 9.11 -3.57 10.41
CA LEU A 15 8.77 -3.45 8.99
C LEU A 15 7.76 -4.50 8.53
N VAL A 16 7.93 -5.74 9.00
CA VAL A 16 6.93 -6.81 8.84
C VAL A 16 5.59 -6.40 9.46
N HIS A 17 5.60 -5.73 10.61
CA HIS A 17 4.39 -5.20 11.24
C HIS A 17 3.71 -4.13 10.38
N GLY A 18 4.46 -3.29 9.66
CA GLY A 18 3.88 -2.31 8.71
C GLY A 18 3.00 -2.97 7.64
N TRP A 19 3.45 -4.06 7.03
CA TRP A 19 2.65 -4.82 6.07
C TRP A 19 1.44 -5.52 6.70
N ALA A 20 1.58 -6.02 7.93
CA ALA A 20 0.45 -6.61 8.65
C ALA A 20 -0.63 -5.55 8.98
N ASP A 21 -0.23 -4.32 9.27
CA ASP A 21 -1.16 -3.21 9.47
C ASP A 21 -1.86 -2.81 8.19
N LEU A 22 -1.14 -2.73 7.06
CA LEU A 22 -1.75 -2.50 5.75
C LEU A 22 -2.75 -3.61 5.39
N ALA A 23 -2.43 -4.87 5.69
CA ALA A 23 -3.34 -5.98 5.49
C ALA A 23 -4.64 -5.84 6.29
N ARG A 24 -4.54 -5.41 7.55
CA ARG A 24 -5.70 -5.10 8.40
C ARG A 24 -6.47 -3.90 7.89
N LEU A 25 -5.76 -2.84 7.51
CA LEU A 25 -6.33 -1.62 6.99
C LEU A 25 -7.17 -1.91 5.74
N ALA A 26 -6.61 -2.64 4.77
CA ALA A 26 -7.32 -3.06 3.56
C ALA A 26 -8.57 -3.90 3.88
N ALA A 27 -8.48 -4.86 4.82
CA ALA A 27 -9.59 -5.74 5.18
C ALA A 27 -10.72 -5.06 5.99
N THR A 28 -10.42 -4.00 6.74
CA THR A 28 -11.38 -3.39 7.64
C THR A 28 -12.36 -2.50 6.87
N ARG A 29 -13.67 -2.65 7.15
CA ARG A 29 -14.72 -1.79 6.57
C ARG A 29 -14.66 -0.35 7.08
N ARG A 30 -14.41 -0.16 8.37
CA ARG A 30 -14.28 1.18 8.97
C ARG A 30 -12.81 1.65 8.91
N PRO A 31 -12.48 2.67 8.10
CA PRO A 31 -11.10 3.11 7.97
C PRO A 31 -10.58 3.73 9.27
N MET A 32 -9.29 3.53 9.54
CA MET A 32 -8.56 4.37 10.49
C MET A 32 -8.47 5.80 9.91
N ASN A 33 -8.61 6.85 10.72
CA ASN A 33 -8.41 8.21 10.22
C ASN A 33 -6.96 8.39 9.71
N ARG A 34 -6.80 9.09 8.57
CA ARG A 34 -5.52 9.51 7.99
C ARG A 34 -4.52 10.04 9.02
N THR A 35 -4.92 10.94 9.90
CA THR A 35 -4.03 11.51 10.93
C THR A 35 -3.48 10.42 11.84
N ARG A 36 -4.35 9.49 12.28
CA ARG A 36 -3.94 8.38 13.15
C ARG A 36 -2.98 7.43 12.44
N TRP A 37 -3.19 7.14 11.16
CA TRP A 37 -2.27 6.33 10.36
C TRP A 37 -0.88 6.97 10.25
N VAL A 38 -0.84 8.26 9.89
CA VAL A 38 0.40 9.02 9.79
C VAL A 38 1.14 9.04 11.13
N SER A 39 0.45 9.33 12.24
CA SER A 39 1.08 9.32 13.58
C SER A 39 1.67 7.96 13.94
N VAL A 40 0.95 6.86 13.69
CA VAL A 40 1.45 5.50 13.97
C VAL A 40 2.66 5.16 13.12
N MET A 41 2.65 5.53 11.83
CA MET A 41 3.79 5.27 10.95
C MET A 41 5.00 6.13 11.30
N LEU A 42 4.82 7.42 11.61
CA LEU A 42 5.89 8.32 12.05
C LEU A 42 6.56 7.87 13.34
N ASP A 43 5.78 7.45 14.34
CA ASP A 43 6.31 6.86 15.58
C ASP A 43 7.20 5.64 15.27
N ARG A 44 6.75 4.77 14.37
CA ARG A 44 7.54 3.61 13.94
C ARG A 44 8.81 3.99 13.21
N PHE A 45 8.78 5.00 12.34
CA PHE A 45 9.99 5.50 11.69
C PHE A 45 11.02 5.98 12.74
N GLY A 46 10.56 6.73 13.75
CA GLY A 46 11.40 7.18 14.87
C GLY A 46 12.04 6.03 15.65
N LEU A 47 11.36 4.88 15.75
CA LEU A 47 11.86 3.68 16.43
C LEU A 47 12.76 2.79 15.56
N VAL A 48 12.62 2.84 14.24
CA VAL A 48 13.31 1.94 13.29
C VAL A 48 14.61 2.55 12.77
N ILE A 49 14.59 3.82 12.37
CA ILE A 49 15.73 4.49 11.71
C ILE A 49 17.02 4.43 12.58
N PRO A 50 17.00 4.76 13.88
CA PRO A 50 18.20 4.70 14.72
C PRO A 50 18.73 3.27 14.89
N ARG A 51 17.85 2.26 14.90
CA ARG A 51 18.22 0.85 15.05
C ARG A 51 18.84 0.28 13.78
N LEU A 52 18.38 0.74 12.62
CA LEU A 52 18.96 0.36 11.33
C LEU A 52 20.36 0.96 11.16
N ALA A 53 20.55 2.23 11.54
CA ALA A 53 21.84 2.93 11.46
C ALA A 53 22.97 2.19 12.19
N GLY A 54 22.67 1.56 13.31
CA GLY A 54 23.64 0.76 14.06
C GLY A 54 23.90 -0.63 13.51
N SER A 55 23.02 -1.18 12.65
CA SER A 55 22.96 -2.64 12.40
C SER A 55 23.76 -3.17 11.20
N GLY A 56 24.33 -2.30 10.36
CA GLY A 56 25.00 -2.69 9.10
C GLY A 56 24.05 -3.26 8.02
N THR A 57 22.73 -3.27 8.28
CA THR A 57 21.69 -3.59 7.29
C THR A 57 21.70 -2.50 6.20
N ASP A 58 21.28 -2.82 4.98
CA ASP A 58 21.06 -1.78 3.95
C ASP A 58 19.89 -0.87 4.35
N ILE A 59 20.24 0.19 5.08
CA ILE A 59 19.32 1.21 5.60
C ILE A 59 18.48 1.81 4.47
N ARG A 60 19.04 1.92 3.26
CA ARG A 60 18.34 2.52 2.12
C ARG A 60 17.18 1.65 1.68
N VAL A 61 17.38 0.35 1.54
CA VAL A 61 16.34 -0.60 1.12
C VAL A 61 15.19 -0.62 2.13
N GLU A 62 15.50 -0.70 3.42
CA GLU A 62 14.46 -0.77 4.44
C GLU A 62 13.72 0.57 4.64
N ALA A 63 14.41 1.70 4.52
CA ALA A 63 13.78 3.03 4.52
C ALA A 63 12.82 3.18 3.33
N LEU A 64 13.23 2.74 2.13
CA LEU A 64 12.38 2.77 0.93
C LEU A 64 11.14 1.88 1.09
N ARG A 65 11.28 0.67 1.64
CA ARG A 65 10.14 -0.22 1.91
C ARG A 65 9.17 0.37 2.94
N SER A 66 9.70 1.04 3.96
CA SER A 66 8.90 1.71 4.97
C SER A 66 8.12 2.88 4.39
N LEU A 67 8.77 3.70 3.55
CA LEU A 67 8.14 4.82 2.87
C LEU A 67 7.07 4.34 1.88
N ALA A 68 7.35 3.26 1.16
CA ALA A 68 6.35 2.61 0.31
C ALA A 68 5.12 2.16 1.11
N ALA A 69 5.32 1.55 2.29
CA ALA A 69 4.21 1.16 3.15
C ALA A 69 3.40 2.36 3.66
N LEU A 70 4.05 3.47 4.00
CA LEU A 70 3.36 4.73 4.37
C LEU A 70 2.49 5.23 3.22
N GLN A 71 3.07 5.35 2.02
CA GLN A 71 2.39 5.83 0.81
C GLN A 71 1.17 4.96 0.48
N ILE A 72 1.35 3.64 0.45
CA ILE A 72 0.26 2.67 0.23
C ILE A 72 -0.86 2.86 1.25
N GLY A 73 -0.52 3.10 2.52
CA GLY A 73 -1.51 3.33 3.56
C GLY A 73 -2.30 4.63 3.35
N LEU A 74 -1.65 5.71 2.89
CA LEU A 74 -2.33 6.95 2.55
C LEU A 74 -3.29 6.77 1.36
N ASP A 75 -2.85 6.05 0.33
CA ASP A 75 -3.67 5.78 -0.85
C ASP A 75 -4.88 4.90 -0.51
N LEU A 76 -4.70 3.85 0.31
CA LEU A 76 -5.80 3.03 0.82
C LEU A 76 -6.84 3.82 1.62
N LEU A 77 -6.38 4.78 2.44
CA LEU A 77 -7.28 5.63 3.23
C LEU A 77 -8.06 6.58 2.35
N ALA A 78 -7.41 7.19 1.36
CA ALA A 78 -8.09 8.01 0.38
C ALA A 78 -9.19 7.21 -0.34
N LEU A 79 -8.90 5.99 -0.82
CA LEU A 79 -9.92 5.14 -1.45
C LEU A 79 -11.10 4.83 -0.51
N LYS A 80 -10.82 4.50 0.75
CA LYS A 80 -11.87 4.18 1.74
C LYS A 80 -12.71 5.37 2.17
N GLU A 81 -12.13 6.57 2.22
CA GLU A 81 -12.83 7.80 2.59
C GLU A 81 -13.97 8.10 1.62
N PHE A 82 -13.73 7.89 0.32
CA PHE A 82 -14.72 8.14 -0.72
C PHE A 82 -15.76 7.02 -0.86
N SER A 83 -15.36 5.74 -0.73
CA SER A 83 -16.34 4.64 -0.70
C SER A 83 -17.32 4.68 0.49
N ALA A 84 -17.03 5.46 1.53
CA ALA A 84 -17.92 5.62 2.69
C ALA A 84 -18.89 6.82 2.56
N HIS A 85 -18.58 7.81 1.71
CA HIS A 85 -19.37 9.03 1.56
C HIS A 85 -20.21 9.06 0.27
N ASP A 86 -19.83 8.29 -0.75
CA ASP A 86 -20.63 8.15 -1.96
C ASP A 86 -21.78 7.17 -1.72
N ASN A 87 -23.03 7.69 -1.70
CA ASN A 87 -24.24 6.87 -1.83
C ASN A 87 -24.46 6.43 -3.30
N THR A 88 -23.62 6.94 -4.21
CA THR A 88 -23.50 6.43 -5.58
C THR A 88 -22.80 5.08 -5.48
N PRO A 89 -23.38 3.98 -5.97
CA PRO A 89 -22.70 2.69 -5.92
C PRO A 89 -21.41 2.83 -6.71
N ASP A 90 -20.27 2.85 -6.01
CA ASP A 90 -18.97 2.57 -6.62
C ASP A 90 -19.16 1.37 -7.54
N GLY A 91 -18.58 1.43 -8.74
CA GLY A 91 -18.44 0.23 -9.55
C GLY A 91 -17.77 -0.88 -8.71
N PRO A 92 -18.03 -2.17 -9.01
CA PRO A 92 -17.52 -3.28 -8.20
C PRO A 92 -15.99 -3.31 -8.08
N GLU A 93 -15.26 -2.55 -8.90
CA GLU A 93 -13.81 -2.56 -9.02
C GLU A 93 -13.08 -2.16 -7.73
N ILE A 94 -13.42 -1.04 -7.08
CA ILE A 94 -12.75 -0.62 -5.83
C ILE A 94 -13.03 -1.61 -4.69
N PRO A 95 -14.30 -2.02 -4.40
CA PRO A 95 -14.57 -2.99 -3.35
C PRO A 95 -13.83 -4.32 -3.55
N LEU A 96 -13.69 -4.79 -4.79
CA LEU A 96 -12.97 -6.03 -5.13
C LEU A 96 -11.45 -5.90 -4.96
N LEU A 97 -10.88 -4.69 -5.03
CA LEU A 97 -9.45 -4.46 -4.80
C LEU A 97 -9.03 -4.71 -3.34
N PHE A 98 -9.87 -4.37 -2.36
CA PHE A 98 -9.49 -4.44 -0.95
C PHE A 98 -9.11 -5.86 -0.47
N PRO A 99 -9.86 -6.93 -0.80
CA PRO A 99 -9.44 -8.30 -0.50
C PRO A 99 -8.11 -8.69 -1.15
N MET A 100 -7.89 -8.31 -2.41
CA MET A 100 -6.65 -8.61 -3.14
C MET A 100 -5.45 -7.92 -2.49
N LEU A 101 -5.59 -6.64 -2.16
CA LEU A 101 -4.59 -5.85 -1.44
C LEU A 101 -4.31 -6.44 -0.05
N SER A 102 -5.35 -6.80 0.71
CA SER A 102 -5.17 -7.45 2.02
C SER A 102 -4.36 -8.73 1.89
N ARG A 103 -4.65 -9.58 0.89
CA ARG A 103 -3.90 -10.81 0.63
C ARG A 103 -2.44 -10.52 0.26
N ALA A 104 -2.19 -9.55 -0.62
CA ALA A 104 -0.85 -9.14 -1.00
C ALA A 104 -0.04 -8.62 0.20
N PHE A 105 -0.63 -7.79 1.06
CA PHE A 105 0.07 -7.27 2.23
C PHE A 105 0.33 -8.36 3.29
N ARG A 106 -0.57 -9.34 3.45
CA ARG A 106 -0.27 -10.53 4.29
C ARG A 106 0.90 -11.34 3.73
N TRP A 107 1.01 -11.43 2.40
CA TRP A 107 2.13 -12.09 1.75
C TRP A 107 3.45 -11.39 2.06
N PHE A 108 3.51 -10.05 1.96
CA PHE A 108 4.68 -9.26 2.34
C PHE A 108 4.98 -9.32 3.84
N ALA A 109 3.95 -9.36 4.69
CA ALA A 109 4.11 -9.51 6.14
C ALA A 109 4.72 -10.86 6.54
N ARG A 110 4.72 -11.87 5.64
CA ARG A 110 5.43 -13.14 5.85
C ARG A 110 6.92 -13.07 5.47
N GLY A 111 7.43 -11.90 5.09
CA GLY A 111 8.82 -11.69 4.69
C GLY A 111 9.09 -11.88 3.20
N ASN A 112 8.06 -12.15 2.39
CA ASN A 112 8.21 -12.21 0.94
C ASN A 112 8.50 -10.83 0.37
N LYS A 113 9.44 -10.74 -0.57
CA LYS A 113 9.85 -9.47 -1.19
C LYS A 113 8.98 -9.09 -2.38
N GLU A 114 8.45 -10.09 -3.07
CA GLU A 114 7.68 -9.93 -4.32
C GLU A 114 6.43 -10.81 -4.29
N LEU A 115 5.40 -10.40 -5.03
CA LEU A 115 4.22 -11.23 -5.27
C LEU A 115 4.56 -12.33 -6.27
N LYS A 116 3.80 -13.43 -6.22
CA LYS A 116 3.86 -14.44 -7.28
C LYS A 116 3.47 -13.80 -8.62
N PRO A 117 4.07 -14.19 -9.75
CA PRO A 117 3.80 -13.55 -11.05
C PRO A 117 2.32 -13.46 -11.42
N ASP A 118 1.53 -14.51 -11.16
CA ASP A 118 0.09 -14.50 -11.42
C ASP A 118 -0.69 -13.55 -10.50
N ASP A 119 -0.39 -13.55 -9.21
CA ASP A 119 -1.00 -12.63 -8.24
C ASP A 119 -0.65 -11.17 -8.56
N ALA A 120 0.60 -10.92 -8.97
CA ALA A 120 1.08 -9.61 -9.38
C ALA A 120 0.31 -9.10 -10.61
N ARG A 121 0.21 -9.93 -11.67
CA ARG A 121 -0.56 -9.60 -12.88
C ARG A 121 -2.04 -9.37 -12.59
N ALA A 122 -2.65 -10.23 -11.76
CA ALA A 122 -4.05 -10.08 -11.39
C ALA A 122 -4.31 -8.78 -10.63
N LEU A 123 -3.46 -8.44 -9.66
CA LEU A 123 -3.59 -7.21 -8.88
C LEU A 123 -3.35 -5.96 -9.73
N LEU A 124 -2.34 -5.96 -10.61
CA LEU A 124 -2.10 -4.85 -11.52
C LEU A 124 -3.30 -4.61 -12.44
N ARG A 125 -3.84 -5.66 -13.06
CA ARG A 125 -5.05 -5.55 -13.90
C ARG A 125 -6.24 -5.01 -13.14
N ALA A 126 -6.45 -5.45 -11.90
CA ALA A 126 -7.56 -4.95 -11.09
C ALA A 126 -7.41 -3.44 -10.79
N ILE A 127 -6.18 -2.96 -10.55
CA ILE A 127 -5.91 -1.53 -10.35
C ILE A 127 -6.14 -0.75 -11.65
N ASP A 128 -5.68 -1.27 -12.78
CA ASP A 128 -5.89 -0.65 -14.09
C ASP A 128 -7.37 -0.61 -14.48
N SER A 129 -8.13 -1.68 -14.20
CA SER A 129 -9.59 -1.70 -14.39
C SER A 129 -10.30 -0.68 -13.52
N ALA A 130 -9.91 -0.55 -12.24
CA ALA A 130 -10.46 0.48 -11.37
C ALA A 130 -10.18 1.89 -11.91
N LEU A 131 -8.95 2.16 -12.38
CA LEU A 131 -8.57 3.44 -13.00
C LEU A 131 -9.46 3.79 -14.21
N CYS A 132 -9.82 2.82 -15.04
CA CYS A 132 -10.71 3.00 -16.18
C CYS A 132 -12.19 3.16 -15.78
N ALA A 133 -12.61 2.51 -14.69
CA ALA A 133 -14.00 2.52 -14.22
C ALA A 133 -14.36 3.75 -13.39
N GLU A 134 -13.39 4.59 -13.02
CA GLU A 134 -13.60 5.79 -12.21
C GLU A 134 -14.56 6.79 -12.86
N ASN A 135 -15.79 6.79 -12.37
CA ASN A 135 -16.88 7.67 -12.72
C ASN A 135 -17.40 8.39 -11.48
N GLY A 136 -18.17 9.46 -11.64
CA GLY A 136 -18.73 10.25 -10.52
C GLY A 136 -18.18 11.68 -10.45
N GLU A 137 -18.45 12.35 -9.33
CA GLU A 137 -18.14 13.77 -9.13
C GLU A 137 -16.66 14.08 -9.41
N PRO A 138 -16.34 15.16 -10.16
CA PRO A 138 -14.97 15.41 -10.64
C PRO A 138 -13.91 15.42 -9.55
N THR A 139 -14.23 15.98 -8.38
CA THR A 139 -13.31 16.09 -7.25
C THR A 139 -13.04 14.75 -6.57
N THR A 140 -14.08 13.93 -6.40
CA THR A 140 -13.96 12.57 -5.85
C THR A 140 -13.22 11.66 -6.81
N ARG A 141 -13.59 11.70 -8.10
CA ARG A 141 -12.94 10.96 -9.18
C ARG A 141 -11.43 11.25 -9.23
N GLN A 142 -11.04 12.52 -9.23
CA GLN A 142 -9.64 12.92 -9.28
C GLN A 142 -8.84 12.36 -8.08
N LYS A 143 -9.40 12.45 -6.88
CA LYS A 143 -8.74 11.94 -5.66
C LYS A 143 -8.57 10.42 -5.67
N ARG A 144 -9.59 9.68 -6.13
CA ARG A 144 -9.51 8.22 -6.29
C ARG A 144 -8.48 7.82 -7.34
N GLN A 145 -8.48 8.49 -8.49
CA GLN A 145 -7.46 8.27 -9.53
C GLN A 145 -6.05 8.51 -9.00
N LEU A 146 -5.82 9.60 -8.25
CA LEU A 146 -4.52 9.86 -7.64
C LEU A 146 -4.09 8.76 -6.68
N ALA A 147 -5.01 8.25 -5.85
CA ALA A 147 -4.73 7.15 -4.94
C ALA A 147 -4.43 5.82 -5.67
N LEU A 148 -5.19 5.50 -6.72
CA LEU A 148 -4.95 4.32 -7.56
C LEU A 148 -3.60 4.42 -8.30
N ILE A 149 -3.26 5.58 -8.85
CA ILE A 149 -1.95 5.83 -9.47
C ILE A 149 -0.82 5.69 -8.44
N GLY A 150 -1.02 6.21 -7.22
CA GLY A 150 -0.09 6.05 -6.10
C GLY A 150 0.17 4.57 -5.81
N LEU A 151 -0.90 3.80 -5.57
CA LEU A 151 -0.83 2.35 -5.36
C LEU A 151 -0.12 1.63 -6.50
N ARG A 152 -0.50 1.92 -7.75
CA ARG A 152 0.09 1.30 -8.93
C ARG A 152 1.59 1.54 -9.00
N ARG A 153 2.03 2.79 -8.83
CA ARG A 153 3.46 3.16 -8.90
C ARG A 153 4.27 2.59 -7.75
N THR A 154 3.69 2.55 -6.55
CA THR A 154 4.40 2.02 -5.37
C THR A 154 4.51 0.49 -5.39
N LEU A 155 3.46 -0.22 -5.83
CA LEU A 155 3.46 -1.69 -5.89
C LEU A 155 4.12 -2.25 -7.15
N PHE A 156 4.06 -1.53 -8.26
CA PHE A 156 4.54 -1.96 -9.57
C PHE A 156 5.45 -0.88 -10.20
N PRO A 157 6.62 -0.59 -9.61
CA PRO A 157 7.50 0.46 -10.10
C PRO A 157 8.01 0.21 -11.53
N ASN A 158 8.07 -1.05 -11.95
CA ASN A 158 8.53 -1.47 -13.28
C ASN A 158 7.39 -1.59 -14.31
N ALA A 159 6.13 -1.34 -13.93
CA ALA A 159 5.03 -1.35 -14.89
C ALA A 159 5.12 -0.12 -15.81
N HIS A 160 4.76 -0.28 -17.09
CA HIS A 160 4.63 0.85 -18.02
C HIS A 160 3.73 1.94 -17.44
N ALA A 161 3.95 3.20 -17.80
CA ALA A 161 3.07 4.28 -17.39
C ALA A 161 1.63 3.93 -17.78
N PHE A 162 0.68 4.09 -16.85
CA PHE A 162 -0.72 3.88 -17.17
C PHE A 162 -1.13 4.85 -18.28
N SER A 163 -1.58 4.31 -19.41
CA SER A 163 -2.12 5.10 -20.52
C SER A 163 -3.58 4.72 -20.68
N SER A 164 -4.49 5.69 -20.56
CA SER A 164 -5.94 5.44 -20.70
C SER A 164 -6.34 5.06 -22.14
N GLY A 165 -5.39 5.05 -23.09
CA GLY A 165 -5.63 4.83 -24.52
C GLY A 165 -5.44 3.39 -25.02
N GLU A 166 -5.02 2.45 -24.17
CA GLU A 166 -4.64 1.09 -24.62
C GLU A 166 -5.74 0.03 -24.40
N VAL A 167 -7.00 0.43 -24.21
CA VAL A 167 -8.18 -0.48 -24.21
C VAL A 167 -8.95 -0.35 -25.53
N VAL A 168 -8.22 -0.34 -26.63
CA VAL A 168 -8.77 -0.64 -27.96
C VAL A 168 -7.95 -1.79 -28.52
N ARG A 169 -8.37 -3.01 -28.21
CA ARG A 169 -8.28 -4.21 -29.07
C ARG A 169 -9.03 -5.37 -28.44
#